data_AF-A0AAW3I6Z3-F1
#
_entry.id   AF-A0AAW3I6Z3-F1
#
_cell.length_a   1.000
_cell.length_b   1.000
_cell.length_c   1.000
_cell.angle_alpha   90.00
_cell.angle_beta   90.00
_cell.angle_gamma   90.00
#
_symmetry.space_group_name_H-M   'P 1'
#
loop_
_entity.id
_entity.type
_entity.pdbx_description
1 polymer ?
#
loop_
_entity_poly.entity_id
_entity_poly.type
_entity_poly.pdbx_seq_one_letter_code
_entity_poly.pdbx_strand_id
1 'polypeptide(L)'
;MPLLPLSVLMYQPAASSARRLVDIGSDLTVPAVSASHGTYEVLRLTPSMRLLTWRREGARFELSHAGRIQIWAGRRLAASECAEECRAHGVPPLEQEDVAYLEAYLLARDRAGNNSNSR
;
A
#
# COMPACT_ATOMS: atom_id res chain seq x y z
N MET A 1 -4.80 -1.70 13.32
CA MET A 1 -5.01 -2.78 12.31
C MET A 1 -3.74 -3.62 12.19
N PRO A 2 -3.78 -4.95 12.34
CA PRO A 2 -2.62 -5.82 12.14
C PRO A 2 -2.16 -5.81 10.67
N LEU A 3 -0.88 -6.15 10.42
CA LEU A 3 -0.40 -6.41 9.06
C LEU A 3 -0.81 -7.82 8.65
N LEU A 4 -1.86 -7.93 7.85
CA LEU A 4 -2.37 -9.20 7.31
C LEU A 4 -2.30 -9.17 5.78
N PRO A 5 -2.31 -10.34 5.12
CA PRO A 5 -2.49 -10.37 3.67
C PRO A 5 -3.75 -9.63 3.25
N LEU A 6 -3.66 -8.87 2.16
CA LEU A 6 -4.75 -8.09 1.61
C LEU A 6 -5.11 -8.63 0.23
N SER A 7 -6.41 -8.78 -0.03
CA SER A 7 -6.91 -9.01 -1.38
C SER A 7 -7.21 -7.64 -2.01
N VAL A 8 -6.68 -7.41 -3.21
CA VAL A 8 -6.82 -6.15 -3.94
C VAL A 8 -7.32 -6.39 -5.35
N LEU A 9 -8.16 -5.50 -5.85
CA LEU A 9 -8.60 -5.48 -7.24
C LEU A 9 -7.74 -4.46 -7.98
N MET A 10 -6.96 -4.94 -8.95
CA MET A 10 -6.12 -4.11 -9.80
C MET A 10 -6.74 -3.99 -11.19
N TYR A 11 -6.55 -2.84 -11.82
CA TYR A 11 -6.89 -2.62 -13.22
C TYR A 11 -5.65 -2.25 -14.02
N GLN A 12 -5.41 -2.94 -15.12
CA GLN A 12 -4.39 -2.61 -16.10
C GLN A 12 -5.07 -2.18 -17.41
N PRO A 13 -5.00 -0.89 -17.81
CA PRO A 13 -5.55 -0.44 -19.08
C PRO A 13 -4.84 -1.12 -20.26
N ALA A 14 -5.55 -1.45 -21.34
CA ALA A 14 -4.93 -2.10 -22.51
C ALA A 14 -3.82 -1.25 -23.16
N ALA A 15 -3.94 0.07 -23.08
CA ALA A 15 -2.96 1.03 -23.61
C ALA A 15 -1.76 1.30 -22.67
N SER A 16 -1.68 0.65 -21.50
CA SER A 16 -0.63 0.92 -20.51
C SER A 16 -0.19 -0.32 -19.75
N SER A 17 1.09 -0.40 -19.42
CA SER A 17 1.59 -1.40 -18.46
C SER A 17 1.36 -1.00 -17.00
N ALA A 18 0.94 0.24 -16.74
CA ALA A 18 0.73 0.73 -15.38
C ALA A 18 -0.57 0.16 -14.80
N ARG A 19 -0.45 -0.54 -13.66
CA ARG A 19 -1.58 -1.07 -12.90
C ARG A 19 -2.08 -0.02 -11.91
N ARG A 20 -3.38 -0.03 -11.64
CA ARG A 20 -4.03 0.87 -10.68
C ARG A 20 -4.80 0.06 -9.66
N LEU A 21 -4.68 0.42 -8.39
CA LEU A 21 -5.49 -0.12 -7.32
C LEU A 21 -6.91 0.44 -7.42
N VAL A 22 -7.90 -0.46 -7.53
CA VAL A 22 -9.32 -0.11 -7.67
C VAL A 22 -10.04 -0.30 -6.35
N ASP A 23 -9.88 -1.48 -5.73
CA ASP A 23 -10.57 -1.81 -4.50
C ASP A 23 -9.79 -2.79 -3.62
N ILE A 24 -10.19 -2.90 -2.35
CA ILE A 24 -9.53 -3.70 -1.31
C ILE A 24 -10.61 -4.35 -0.45
N GLY A 25 -10.61 -5.68 -0.33
CA GLY A 25 -11.63 -6.37 0.46
C GLY A 25 -11.61 -7.89 0.31
N SER A 26 -12.42 -8.57 1.12
CA SER A 26 -12.60 -10.03 1.05
C SER A 26 -13.42 -10.48 -0.15
N ASP A 27 -14.39 -9.65 -0.56
CA ASP A 27 -15.41 -9.98 -1.56
C ASP A 27 -15.23 -9.15 -2.83
N LEU A 28 -14.06 -9.31 -3.46
CA LEU A 28 -13.74 -8.60 -4.69
C LEU A 28 -14.29 -9.35 -5.90
N THR A 29 -15.11 -8.67 -6.69
CA THR A 29 -15.64 -9.20 -7.96
C THR A 29 -14.90 -8.59 -9.12
N VAL A 30 -14.38 -9.42 -10.02
CA VAL A 30 -13.76 -8.97 -11.27
C VAL A 30 -14.86 -8.52 -12.24
N PRO A 31 -14.86 -7.25 -12.68
CA PRO A 31 -15.82 -6.79 -13.66
C PRO A 31 -15.67 -7.53 -15.00
N ALA A 32 -16.79 -7.92 -15.61
CA ALA A 32 -16.81 -8.46 -16.96
C ALA A 32 -16.59 -7.32 -17.96
N VAL A 33 -15.34 -7.06 -18.33
CA VAL A 33 -14.96 -6.08 -19.36
C VAL A 33 -14.30 -6.76 -20.55
N SER A 34 -14.46 -6.18 -21.74
CA SER A 34 -13.71 -6.62 -22.92
C SER A 34 -12.23 -6.33 -22.74
N ALA A 35 -11.38 -7.28 -23.12
CA ALA A 35 -9.92 -7.16 -23.08
C ALA A 35 -9.38 -5.96 -23.88
N SER A 36 -10.18 -5.42 -24.82
CA SER A 36 -9.87 -4.19 -25.56
C SER A 36 -9.78 -2.93 -24.69
N HIS A 37 -10.39 -2.92 -23.52
CA HIS A 37 -10.32 -1.79 -22.58
C HIS A 37 -9.21 -1.97 -21.55
N GLY A 38 -8.95 -3.21 -21.15
CA GLY A 38 -7.95 -3.57 -20.16
C GLY A 38 -8.39 -4.81 -19.39
N THR A 39 -7.60 -5.14 -18.38
CA THR A 39 -7.81 -6.35 -17.58
C THR A 39 -7.92 -5.98 -16.11
N TYR A 40 -8.92 -6.56 -15.44
CA TYR A 40 -9.01 -6.55 -13.99
C TYR A 40 -8.43 -7.84 -13.44
N GLU A 41 -7.66 -7.74 -12.36
CA GLU A 41 -7.01 -8.87 -11.71
C GLU A 41 -7.18 -8.73 -10.19
N VAL A 42 -7.62 -9.80 -9.52
CA VAL A 42 -7.56 -9.87 -8.06
C VAL A 42 -6.21 -10.42 -7.66
N LEU A 43 -5.46 -9.65 -6.88
CA LEU A 43 -4.15 -10.03 -6.35
C LEU A 43 -4.21 -10.17 -4.84
N ARG A 44 -3.35 -11.05 -4.30
CA ARG A 44 -3.13 -11.17 -2.86
C ARG A 44 -1.77 -10.57 -2.50
N LEU A 45 -1.78 -9.42 -1.85
CA LEU A 45 -0.58 -8.75 -1.34
C LEU A 45 -0.27 -9.29 0.07
N THR A 46 0.94 -9.80 0.25
CA THR A 46 1.40 -10.31 1.55
C THR A 46 2.44 -9.35 2.12
N PRO A 47 2.36 -8.97 3.41
CA PRO A 47 3.40 -8.13 4.01
C PRO A 47 4.74 -8.86 3.97
N SER A 48 5.79 -8.18 3.56
CA SER A 48 7.15 -8.74 3.62
C SER A 48 7.58 -8.98 5.06
N MET A 49 8.57 -9.86 5.24
CA MET A 49 9.19 -10.06 6.56
C MET A 49 9.77 -8.78 7.14
N ARG A 50 10.26 -7.86 6.28
CA ARG A 50 10.80 -6.57 6.70
C ARG A 50 9.73 -5.69 7.33
N LEU A 51 8.57 -5.56 6.69
CA LEU A 51 7.41 -4.84 7.25
C LEU A 51 6.93 -5.46 8.56
N LEU A 52 6.87 -6.79 8.63
CA LEU A 52 6.49 -7.50 9.84
C LEU A 52 7.46 -7.23 10.99
N THR A 53 8.78 -7.19 10.72
CA THR A 53 9.80 -6.86 11.73
C THR A 53 9.63 -5.43 12.23
N TRP A 54 9.56 -4.43 11.33
CA TRP A 54 9.32 -3.04 11.74
C TRP A 54 8.04 -2.88 12.55
N ARG A 55 6.97 -3.60 12.18
CA ARG A 55 5.72 -3.58 12.94
C ARG A 55 5.90 -4.10 14.37
N ARG A 56 6.63 -5.20 14.56
CA ARG A 56 6.92 -5.76 15.88
C ARG A 56 7.77 -4.83 16.73
N GLU A 57 8.67 -4.08 16.11
CA GLU A 57 9.49 -3.04 16.74
C GLU A 57 8.72 -1.75 17.06
N GLY A 58 7.42 -1.69 16.74
CA GLY A 58 6.57 -0.53 17.03
C GLY A 58 6.68 0.60 16.00
N ALA A 59 7.21 0.32 14.81
CA ALA A 59 7.25 1.30 13.74
C ALA A 59 5.84 1.71 13.28
N ARG A 60 5.73 2.98 12.89
CA ARG A 60 4.51 3.57 12.32
C ARG A 60 4.66 3.69 10.81
N PHE A 61 3.60 3.35 10.09
CA PHE A 61 3.50 3.52 8.64
C PHE A 61 2.51 4.65 8.36
N GLU A 62 2.99 5.65 7.63
CA GLU A 62 2.30 6.92 7.40
C GLU A 62 2.49 7.37 5.95
N LEU A 63 1.55 8.18 5.46
CA LEU A 63 1.71 8.92 4.22
C LEU A 63 2.25 10.31 4.54
N SER A 64 3.25 10.76 3.80
CA SER A 64 3.68 12.15 3.82
C SER A 64 2.58 13.05 3.23
N HIS A 65 2.74 14.37 3.38
CA HIS A 65 1.82 15.34 2.77
C HIS A 65 1.75 15.21 1.23
N ALA A 66 2.82 14.73 0.60
CA ALA A 66 2.88 14.47 -0.83
C ALA A 66 2.36 13.07 -1.22
N GLY A 67 1.76 12.33 -0.28
CA GLY A 67 1.24 10.98 -0.51
C GLY A 67 2.32 9.89 -0.62
N ARG A 68 3.56 10.15 -0.17
CA ARG A 68 4.65 9.17 -0.20
C ARG A 68 4.68 8.34 1.08
N ILE A 69 4.99 7.06 0.96
CA ILE A 69 5.01 6.17 2.11
C ILE A 69 6.26 6.38 2.95
N GLN A 70 6.07 6.53 4.25
CA GLN A 70 7.13 6.70 5.24
C GLN A 70 6.99 5.68 6.38
N ILE A 71 8.12 5.16 6.83
CA ILE A 71 8.22 4.28 8.00
C ILE A 71 8.97 5.01 9.11
N TRP A 72 8.35 5.13 10.27
CA TRP A 72 8.87 5.87 11.42
C TRP A 72 9.14 4.95 12.61
N ALA A 73 10.38 4.92 13.08
CA ALA A 73 10.77 4.31 14.35
C ALA A 73 10.80 5.40 15.43
N GLY A 74 9.72 5.52 16.20
CA GLY A 74 9.52 6.63 17.13
C GLY A 74 9.45 7.98 16.38
N ARG A 75 10.46 8.83 16.59
CA ARG A 75 10.62 10.15 15.93
C ARG A 75 11.59 10.14 14.75
N ARG A 76 12.23 9.00 14.46
CA ARG A 76 13.23 8.89 13.40
C ARG A 76 12.63 8.22 12.17
N LEU A 77 12.89 8.77 10.99
CA LEU A 77 12.56 8.12 9.73
C LEU A 77 13.44 6.86 9.59
N ALA A 78 12.81 5.72 9.35
CA ALA A 78 13.48 4.42 9.22
C ALA A 78 13.61 3.97 7.76
N ALA A 79 12.63 4.31 6.92
CA ALA A 79 12.64 4.09 5.47
C ALA A 79 11.63 5.03 4.79
N SER A 80 11.82 5.32 3.50
CA SER A 80 10.89 6.13 2.71
C SER A 80 10.79 5.64 1.26
N GLU A 81 9.65 5.86 0.63
CA GLU A 81 9.46 5.74 -0.82
C GLU A 81 10.15 6.88 -1.59
N CYS A 82 10.32 8.05 -0.96
CA CYS A 82 10.87 9.23 -1.61
C CYS A 82 12.40 9.20 -1.63
N ALA A 83 12.99 9.21 -2.84
CA ALA A 83 14.45 9.18 -3.00
C ALA A 83 15.15 10.42 -2.41
N GLU A 84 14.49 11.58 -2.38
CA GLU A 84 15.03 12.80 -1.76
C GLU A 84 15.11 12.67 -0.24
N GLU A 85 14.05 12.16 0.40
CA GLU A 85 14.04 11.90 1.84
C GLU A 85 15.08 10.84 2.23
N CYS A 86 15.22 9.80 1.41
CA CYS A 86 16.25 8.77 1.60
C CYS A 86 17.65 9.39 1.64
N ARG A 87 17.97 10.28 0.68
CA ARG A 87 19.26 10.98 0.63
C ARG A 87 19.43 11.96 1.79
N ALA A 88 18.40 12.75 2.11
CA ALA A 88 18.47 13.77 3.16
C ALA A 88 18.63 13.18 4.57
N HIS A 89 18.00 12.03 4.83
CA HIS A 89 18.00 11.40 6.16
C HIS A 89 18.94 10.19 6.27
N GLY A 90 19.58 9.77 5.18
CA GLY A 90 20.45 8.59 5.15
C GLY A 90 19.71 7.30 5.46
N VAL A 91 18.46 7.17 4.99
CA VAL A 91 17.59 6.01 5.23
C VAL A 91 17.43 5.17 3.97
N PRO A 92 17.21 3.86 4.09
CA PRO A 92 16.99 2.99 2.93
C PRO A 92 15.68 3.31 2.21
N PRO A 93 15.63 3.11 0.87
CA PRO A 93 14.39 3.19 0.12
C PRO A 93 13.48 1.98 0.42
N LEU A 94 12.17 2.18 0.25
CA LEU A 94 11.21 1.08 0.25
C LEU A 94 11.32 0.26 -1.04
N GLU A 95 11.11 -1.05 -0.89
CA GLU A 95 11.05 -1.97 -2.03
C GLU A 95 9.66 -1.89 -2.66
N GLN A 96 9.56 -2.18 -3.96
CA GLN A 96 8.31 -2.02 -4.71
C GLN A 96 7.16 -2.86 -4.12
N GLU A 97 7.46 -4.06 -3.65
CA GLU A 97 6.48 -4.94 -2.99
C GLU A 97 5.97 -4.33 -1.67
N ASP A 98 6.87 -3.74 -0.88
CA ASP A 98 6.53 -3.05 0.35
C ASP A 98 5.67 -1.82 0.07
N VAL A 99 5.99 -1.06 -0.97
CA VAL A 99 5.22 0.11 -1.40
C VAL A 99 3.81 -0.31 -1.79
N ALA A 100 3.66 -1.32 -2.66
CA ALA A 100 2.36 -1.80 -3.11
C ALA A 100 1.50 -2.31 -1.94
N TYR A 101 2.09 -3.07 -1.02
CA TYR A 101 1.39 -3.53 0.18
C TYR A 101 0.98 -2.37 1.10
N LEU A 102 1.90 -1.45 1.40
CA LEU A 102 1.65 -0.34 2.32
C LEU A 102 0.64 0.65 1.76
N GLU A 103 0.63 0.90 0.44
CA GLU A 103 -0.39 1.73 -0.22
C GLU A 103 -1.80 1.16 0.05
N ALA A 104 -2.00 -0.12 -0.25
CA ALA A 104 -3.27 -0.80 0.02
C ALA A 104 -3.61 -0.82 1.52
N TYR A 105 -2.64 -1.14 2.38
CA TYR A 105 -2.84 -1.19 3.83
C TYR A 105 -3.27 0.17 4.42
N LEU A 106 -2.64 1.27 3.97
CA LEU A 106 -2.92 2.63 4.46
C LEU A 106 -4.31 3.10 4.01
N LEU A 107 -4.70 2.82 2.76
CA LEU A 107 -6.04 3.10 2.25
C LEU A 107 -7.12 2.30 2.97
N ALA A 108 -6.90 1.00 3.20
CA ALA A 108 -7.85 0.16 3.94
C ALA A 108 -7.99 0.62 5.40
N ARG A 109 -6.89 1.03 6.04
CA ARG A 109 -6.90 1.58 7.40
C ARG A 109 -7.71 2.88 7.48
N ASP A 110 -7.54 3.77 6.51
CA ASP A 110 -8.29 5.03 6.44
C ASP A 110 -9.79 4.80 6.27
N ARG A 111 -10.19 3.95 5.31
CA ARG A 111 -11.58 3.54 5.10
C ARG A 111 -12.23 2.96 6.38
N ALA A 112 -11.50 2.10 7.09
CA ALA A 112 -11.99 1.53 8.35
C ALA A 112 -12.19 2.61 9.44
N GLY A 113 -11.28 3.58 9.52
CA GLY A 113 -11.40 4.72 10.43
C GLY A 113 -12.59 5.61 10.12
N ASN A 114 -12.80 5.95 8.84
CA ASN A 114 -13.93 6.76 8.40
C ASN A 114 -15.28 6.06 8.64
N ASN A 115 -15.34 4.74 8.43
CA ASN A 115 -16.52 3.95 8.75
C ASN A 115 -16.82 3.91 10.26
N SER A 116 -15.79 3.96 11.11
CA SER A 116 -15.98 3.99 12.57
C SER A 116 -16.44 5.36 13.11
N ASN A 117 -16.17 6.45 12.39
CA ASN A 117 -16.65 7.81 12.73
C ASN A 117 -18.06 8.12 12.21
N SER A 118 -18.69 7.18 11.52
CA SER A 118 -20.04 7.34 10.93
C SER A 118 -21.16 6.78 11.81
N ARG A 119 -20.96 6.68 13.13
CA ARG A 119 -21.95 6.15 14.10
C ARG A 119 -22.18 7.11 15.26
#